data_AF-A0A7V3PJC1-F1
#
_entry.id   AF-A0A7V3PJC1-F1
#
_cell.length_a   1.000
_cell.length_b   1.000
_cell.length_c   1.000
_cell.angle_alpha   90.00
_cell.angle_beta   90.00
_cell.angle_gamma   90.00
#
_symmetry.space_group_name_H-M   'P 1'
#
loop_
_entity.id
_entity.type
_entity.pdbx_description
1 polymer ?
#
loop_
_entity_poly.entity_id
_entity_poly.type
_entity_poly.pdbx_seq_one_letter_code
_entity_poly.pdbx_strand_id
1 'polypeptide(L)'
;MVALFVLLTFVLIISINLIVTKVREKRISVFEETQPEPVAKTVFTKESIYVPQGLYYSKGHTWLNFAEDGKLKLGIDDFINKVLKPGKIYSLKTEGDKVSRGEPIFEILANGRRVKIYSPVDGVITSLNNSILENMSLLRENPYRDNWLIEIEPADVKIVLPSFKIGKEVVNWMKEEVNRFKDLLAHLSPKPSLVGATLYDGGNIVEGVVRLLDENGISKFEDEFLKLS
;
A
#
# COMPACT_ATOMS: atom_id res chain seq x y z
N MET A 1 -43.62 -21.82 -44.77
CA MET A 1 -43.28 -20.43 -44.36
C MET A 1 -43.04 -20.30 -42.86
N VAL A 2 -43.86 -20.90 -41.98
CA VAL A 2 -43.71 -20.77 -40.51
C VAL A 2 -42.37 -21.32 -39.97
N ALA A 3 -41.92 -22.49 -40.44
CA ALA A 3 -40.67 -23.11 -39.98
C ALA A 3 -39.42 -22.23 -40.23
N LEU A 4 -39.43 -21.44 -41.32
CA LEU A 4 -38.31 -20.54 -41.65
C LEU A 4 -38.23 -19.35 -40.69
N PHE A 5 -39.40 -18.81 -40.27
CA PHE A 5 -39.47 -17.76 -39.26
C PHE A 5 -39.00 -18.24 -37.89
N VAL A 6 -39.31 -19.49 -37.53
CA VAL A 6 -38.80 -20.10 -36.29
C VAL A 6 -37.29 -20.24 -36.33
N LEU A 7 -36.72 -20.74 -37.43
CA LEU A 7 -35.26 -20.87 -37.55
C LEU A 7 -34.55 -19.51 -37.48
N LEU A 8 -35.10 -18.49 -38.13
CA LEU A 8 -34.53 -17.14 -38.17
C LEU A 8 -34.52 -16.49 -36.77
N THR A 9 -35.57 -16.72 -35.98
CA THR A 9 -35.66 -16.19 -34.61
C THR A 9 -34.67 -16.87 -33.66
N PHE A 10 -34.46 -18.19 -33.79
CA PHE A 10 -33.42 -18.88 -33.02
C PHE A 10 -32.01 -18.37 -33.34
N VAL A 11 -31.69 -18.19 -34.62
CA VAL A 11 -30.37 -17.65 -35.03
C VAL A 11 -30.18 -16.22 -34.53
N LEU A 12 -31.23 -15.40 -34.58
CA LEU A 12 -31.21 -14.02 -34.06
C LEU A 12 -30.93 -14.00 -32.55
N ILE A 13 -31.62 -14.85 -31.78
CA ILE A 13 -31.44 -14.94 -30.32
C ILE A 13 -30.02 -15.39 -29.98
N ILE A 14 -29.50 -16.41 -30.66
CA ILE A 14 -28.13 -16.90 -30.45
C ILE A 14 -27.11 -15.80 -30.79
N SER A 15 -27.31 -15.10 -31.90
CA SER A 15 -26.40 -14.02 -32.34
C SER A 15 -26.39 -12.86 -31.35
N ILE A 16 -27.56 -12.45 -30.85
CA ILE A 16 -27.67 -11.42 -29.81
C ILE A 16 -26.96 -11.89 -28.54
N ASN A 17 -27.17 -13.13 -28.11
CA ASN A 17 -26.57 -13.66 -26.89
C ASN A 17 -25.02 -13.71 -27.02
N LEU A 18 -24.50 -14.11 -28.18
CA LEU A 18 -23.06 -14.12 -28.49
C LEU A 18 -22.46 -12.71 -28.53
N ILE A 19 -23.19 -11.71 -29.02
CA ILE A 19 -22.73 -10.32 -29.02
C ILE A 19 -22.76 -9.74 -27.60
N VAL A 20 -23.82 -10.02 -26.83
CA VAL A 20 -23.93 -9.58 -25.44
C VAL A 20 -22.83 -10.19 -24.59
N THR A 21 -22.52 -11.49 -24.71
CA THR A 21 -21.40 -12.12 -23.96
C THR A 21 -20.06 -11.48 -24.31
N LYS A 22 -19.79 -11.25 -25.60
CA LYS A 22 -18.53 -10.65 -26.06
C LYS A 22 -18.37 -9.18 -25.66
N VAL A 23 -19.47 -8.42 -25.61
CA VAL A 23 -19.47 -7.03 -25.10
C VAL A 23 -19.36 -7.00 -23.57
N ARG A 24 -19.91 -8.01 -22.88
CA ARG A 24 -19.80 -8.18 -21.42
C ARG A 24 -18.37 -8.52 -21.03
N GLU A 25 -17.68 -9.41 -21.73
CA GLU A 25 -16.23 -9.68 -21.54
C GLU A 25 -15.37 -8.42 -21.72
N LYS A 26 -15.73 -7.54 -22.66
CA LYS A 26 -15.00 -6.28 -22.90
C LYS A 26 -15.29 -5.17 -21.89
N ARG A 27 -16.37 -5.28 -21.10
CA ARG A 27 -16.73 -4.34 -20.01
C ARG A 27 -16.49 -4.92 -18.61
N ILE A 28 -16.25 -6.23 -18.49
CA ILE A 28 -15.80 -6.89 -17.26
C ILE A 28 -14.27 -6.87 -17.23
N SER A 29 -13.71 -5.68 -17.05
CA SER A 29 -12.38 -5.49 -16.44
C SER A 29 -12.37 -4.31 -15.46
N VAL A 30 -13.56 -3.78 -15.12
CA VAL A 30 -13.74 -2.59 -14.27
C VAL A 30 -14.48 -2.92 -12.96
N PHE A 31 -15.05 -4.11 -12.83
CA PHE A 31 -15.56 -4.64 -11.56
C PHE A 31 -15.16 -6.10 -11.44
N GLU A 32 -13.96 -6.32 -10.92
CA GLU A 32 -13.61 -7.60 -10.32
C GLU A 32 -14.40 -7.67 -9.01
N GLU A 33 -15.54 -8.36 -9.08
CA GLU A 33 -16.30 -8.81 -7.92
C GLU A 33 -15.40 -9.82 -7.20
N THR A 34 -14.57 -9.31 -6.29
CA THR A 34 -13.76 -10.14 -5.41
C THR A 34 -14.74 -11.00 -4.62
N GLN A 35 -14.81 -12.29 -5.00
CA GLN A 35 -15.18 -13.34 -4.08
C GLN A 35 -14.44 -13.04 -2.77
N PRO A 36 -15.12 -12.98 -1.61
CA PRO A 36 -14.40 -12.82 -0.38
C PRO A 36 -13.47 -14.02 -0.29
N GLU A 37 -12.16 -13.79 -0.49
CA GLU A 37 -11.17 -14.74 -0.05
C GLU A 37 -11.53 -15.12 1.40
N PRO A 38 -11.29 -16.36 1.83
CA PRO A 38 -11.33 -16.66 3.26
C PRO A 38 -10.23 -15.82 3.91
N VAL A 39 -10.55 -14.58 4.24
CA VAL A 39 -9.71 -13.69 5.00
C VAL A 39 -9.74 -14.28 6.40
N ALA A 40 -8.82 -15.22 6.66
CA ALA A 40 -8.23 -15.28 7.97
C ALA A 40 -7.93 -13.82 8.31
N LYS A 41 -8.70 -13.24 9.24
CA LYS A 41 -8.50 -11.86 9.68
C LYS A 41 -7.11 -11.82 10.29
N THR A 42 -6.10 -11.51 9.47
CA THR A 42 -4.74 -11.39 9.96
C THR A 42 -4.75 -10.22 10.91
N VAL A 43 -4.51 -10.56 12.17
CA VAL A 43 -4.57 -9.66 13.29
C VAL A 43 -3.33 -8.77 13.20
N PHE A 44 -3.53 -7.47 13.02
CA PHE A 44 -2.44 -6.50 13.02
C PHE A 44 -2.08 -6.20 14.48
N THR A 45 -1.04 -6.89 14.97
CA THR A 45 -0.52 -6.75 16.32
C THR A 45 0.95 -6.35 16.26
N LYS A 46 1.49 -5.98 17.43
CA LYS A 46 2.90 -5.65 17.60
C LYS A 46 3.81 -6.81 17.23
N GLU A 47 3.34 -8.02 17.47
CA GLU A 47 4.06 -9.27 17.25
C GLU A 47 3.98 -9.73 15.79
N SER A 48 3.04 -9.20 15.00
CA SER A 48 2.90 -9.60 13.61
C SER A 48 3.77 -8.79 12.65
N ILE A 49 4.39 -7.68 13.05
CA ILE A 49 5.29 -6.89 12.17
C ILE A 49 6.61 -7.64 11.94
N TYR A 50 6.90 -7.94 10.68
CA TYR A 50 8.17 -8.52 10.26
C TYR A 50 9.21 -7.42 10.01
N VAL A 51 10.37 -7.53 10.66
CA VAL A 51 11.50 -6.60 10.53
C VAL A 51 12.78 -7.40 10.24
N PRO A 52 13.24 -7.47 8.99
CA PRO A 52 14.52 -8.10 8.67
C PRO A 52 15.71 -7.30 9.21
N GLN A 53 16.82 -7.99 9.43
CA GLN A 53 18.09 -7.35 9.79
C GLN A 53 18.80 -6.79 8.55
N GLY A 54 19.73 -5.86 8.75
CA GLY A 54 20.59 -5.32 7.69
C GLY A 54 19.95 -4.23 6.83
N LEU A 55 18.78 -3.73 7.20
CA LEU A 55 18.12 -2.59 6.55
C LEU A 55 18.15 -1.35 7.44
N TYR A 56 18.12 -0.19 6.78
CA TYR A 56 17.88 1.10 7.41
C TYR A 56 16.43 1.49 7.23
N TYR A 57 15.87 2.24 8.18
CA TYR A 57 14.47 2.67 8.14
C TYR A 57 14.35 4.18 8.34
N SER A 58 13.63 4.82 7.43
CA SER A 58 13.18 6.20 7.58
C SER A 58 11.97 6.27 8.51
N LYS A 59 11.79 7.39 9.20
CA LYS A 59 10.57 7.67 9.99
C LYS A 59 9.30 7.62 9.14
N GLY A 60 9.40 7.94 7.85
CA GLY A 60 8.29 7.83 6.88
C GLY A 60 8.06 6.40 6.37
N HIS A 61 8.41 5.39 7.17
CA HIS A 61 8.19 3.97 6.88
C HIS A 61 8.69 3.46 5.52
N THR A 62 9.82 4.03 5.08
CA THR A 62 10.55 3.57 3.91
C THR A 62 11.81 2.86 4.39
N TRP A 63 12.01 1.61 3.99
CA TRP A 63 13.26 0.90 4.24
C TRP A 63 14.28 1.19 3.14
N LEU A 64 15.57 1.12 3.48
CA LEU A 64 16.67 1.36 2.57
C LEU A 64 17.70 0.22 2.65
N ASN A 65 18.20 -0.17 1.48
CA ASN A 65 19.33 -1.08 1.32
C ASN A 65 20.37 -0.46 0.38
N PHE A 66 21.65 -0.59 0.71
CA PHE A 66 22.75 -0.15 -0.15
C PHE A 66 22.99 -1.17 -1.27
N ALA A 67 22.96 -0.69 -2.51
CA ALA A 67 23.49 -1.41 -3.65
C ALA A 67 25.03 -1.33 -3.67
N GLU A 68 25.66 -2.21 -4.44
CA GLU A 68 27.13 -2.32 -4.51
C GLU A 68 27.81 -1.04 -5.03
N ASP A 69 27.10 -0.23 -5.82
CA ASP A 69 27.55 1.03 -6.41
C ASP A 69 27.27 2.26 -5.53
N GLY A 70 26.78 2.06 -4.30
CA GLY A 70 26.47 3.14 -3.36
C GLY A 70 25.09 3.77 -3.54
N LYS A 71 24.28 3.28 -4.49
CA LYS A 71 22.87 3.66 -4.61
C LYS A 71 22.03 3.03 -3.52
N LEU A 72 20.85 3.58 -3.32
CA LEU A 72 19.90 3.14 -2.31
C LEU A 72 18.69 2.53 -3.01
N LYS A 73 18.36 1.29 -2.66
CA LYS A 73 17.07 0.66 -2.99
C LYS A 73 16.09 0.92 -1.86
N LEU A 74 14.89 1.35 -2.22
CA LEU A 74 13.86 1.76 -1.27
C LEU A 74 12.55 1.01 -1.50
N GLY A 75 11.84 0.71 -0.42
CA GLY A 75 10.49 0.15 -0.46
C GLY A 75 9.68 0.53 0.78
N ILE A 76 8.40 0.19 0.79
CA ILE A 76 7.55 0.33 1.98
C ILE A 76 7.87 -0.79 2.98
N ASP A 77 7.78 -0.54 4.27
CA ASP A 77 7.95 -1.60 5.28
C ASP A 77 6.67 -2.43 5.50
N ASP A 78 6.79 -3.46 6.33
CA ASP A 78 5.67 -4.35 6.66
C ASP A 78 4.53 -3.65 7.44
N PHE A 79 4.84 -2.59 8.18
CA PHE A 79 3.81 -1.79 8.84
C PHE A 79 2.91 -1.12 7.78
N ILE A 80 3.50 -0.43 6.80
CA ILE A 80 2.74 0.21 5.72
C ILE A 80 2.07 -0.79 4.81
N ASN A 81 2.74 -1.91 4.49
CA ASN A 81 2.15 -2.99 3.70
C ASN A 81 0.84 -3.49 4.33
N LYS A 82 0.82 -3.71 5.65
CA LYS A 82 -0.35 -4.20 6.37
C LYS A 82 -1.42 -3.14 6.63
N VAL A 83 -1.00 -1.91 6.95
CA VAL A 83 -1.92 -0.80 7.20
C VAL A 83 -2.67 -0.42 5.94
N LEU A 84 -1.97 -0.28 4.81
CA LEU A 84 -2.54 0.10 3.53
C LEU A 84 -3.17 -1.08 2.78
N LYS A 85 -2.54 -2.26 2.86
CA LYS A 85 -2.83 -3.41 1.98
C LYS A 85 -2.87 -2.95 0.51
N PRO A 86 -1.72 -2.53 -0.05
CA PRO A 86 -1.67 -1.80 -1.31
C PRO A 86 -2.34 -2.60 -2.45
N GLY A 87 -3.13 -1.88 -3.25
CA GLY A 87 -3.83 -2.45 -4.40
C GLY A 87 -3.07 -2.23 -5.71
N LYS A 88 -2.63 -0.98 -5.95
CA LYS A 88 -1.84 -0.62 -7.13
C LYS A 88 -1.01 0.63 -6.87
N ILE A 89 0.00 0.86 -7.69
CA ILE A 89 0.70 2.14 -7.75
C ILE A 89 -0.16 3.12 -8.56
N TYR A 90 -0.42 4.30 -7.99
CA TYR A 90 -1.19 5.36 -8.64
C TYR A 90 -0.28 6.28 -9.45
N SER A 91 0.84 6.70 -8.87
CA SER A 91 1.85 7.50 -9.52
C SER A 91 3.23 7.14 -8.97
N LEU A 92 4.26 7.33 -9.80
CA LEU A 92 5.65 7.03 -9.47
C LEU A 92 6.52 8.00 -10.27
N LYS A 93 7.54 8.56 -9.62
CA LYS A 93 8.55 9.38 -10.29
C LYS A 93 9.34 8.54 -11.31
N THR A 94 9.93 9.18 -12.31
CA THR A 94 10.65 8.49 -13.40
C THR A 94 12.16 8.48 -13.19
N GLU A 95 12.84 7.54 -13.85
CA GLU A 95 14.30 7.52 -13.92
C GLU A 95 14.82 8.86 -14.47
N GLY A 96 15.85 9.41 -13.82
CA GLY A 96 16.42 10.72 -14.09
C GLY A 96 15.81 11.89 -13.31
N ASP A 97 14.68 11.68 -12.62
CA ASP A 97 14.07 12.73 -11.79
C ASP A 97 14.95 13.07 -10.58
N LYS A 98 15.13 14.36 -10.33
CA LYS A 98 15.69 14.87 -9.07
C LYS A 98 14.59 14.90 -8.01
N VAL A 99 14.92 14.44 -6.81
CA VAL A 99 13.99 14.42 -5.68
C VAL A 99 14.67 14.99 -4.44
N SER A 100 13.90 15.74 -3.67
CA SER A 100 14.36 16.26 -2.37
C SER A 100 13.83 15.40 -1.22
N ARG A 101 14.52 15.38 -0.09
CA ARG A 101 14.05 14.74 1.15
C ARG A 101 12.72 15.35 1.56
N GLY A 102 11.73 14.48 1.80
CA GLY A 102 10.37 14.87 2.13
C GLY A 102 9.50 15.20 0.90
N GLU A 103 10.00 15.01 -0.32
CA GLU A 103 9.20 15.10 -1.54
C GLU A 103 8.52 13.75 -1.84
N PRO A 104 7.25 13.72 -2.28
CA PRO A 104 6.60 12.48 -2.72
C PRO A 104 7.34 11.81 -3.87
N ILE A 105 7.67 10.53 -3.71
CA ILE A 105 8.33 9.70 -4.73
C ILE A 105 7.38 8.73 -5.43
N PHE A 106 6.33 8.30 -4.73
CA PHE A 106 5.24 7.52 -5.31
C PHE A 106 3.96 7.60 -4.49
N GLU A 107 2.84 7.29 -5.13
CA GLU A 107 1.53 7.19 -4.51
C GLU A 107 0.99 5.76 -4.68
N ILE A 108 0.50 5.18 -3.58
CA ILE A 108 -0.18 3.90 -3.57
C ILE A 108 -1.69 4.15 -3.54
N LEU A 109 -2.45 3.38 -4.32
CA LEU A 109 -3.89 3.27 -4.16
C LEU A 109 -4.23 2.10 -3.22
N ALA A 110 -4.85 2.43 -2.09
CA ALA A 110 -5.36 1.50 -1.10
C ALA A 110 -6.87 1.72 -0.95
N ASN A 111 -7.67 0.76 -1.44
CA ASN A 111 -9.14 0.78 -1.32
C ASN A 111 -9.80 2.10 -1.77
N GLY A 112 -9.33 2.66 -2.90
CA GLY A 112 -9.86 3.90 -3.47
C GLY A 112 -9.25 5.19 -2.89
N ARG A 113 -8.38 5.10 -1.88
CA ARG A 113 -7.64 6.25 -1.32
C ARG A 113 -6.20 6.24 -1.81
N ARG A 114 -5.68 7.43 -2.12
CA ARG A 114 -4.27 7.63 -2.50
C ARG A 114 -3.47 7.94 -1.24
N VAL A 115 -2.31 7.33 -1.12
CA VAL A 115 -1.37 7.55 -0.02
C VAL A 115 0.00 7.83 -0.59
N LYS A 116 0.60 8.95 -0.20
CA LYS A 116 1.93 9.41 -0.65
C LYS A 116 3.03 8.82 0.21
N ILE A 117 4.08 8.31 -0.45
CA ILE A 117 5.34 7.94 0.18
C ILE A 117 6.42 8.92 -0.25
N TYR A 118 7.25 9.32 0.71
CA TYR A 118 8.17 10.45 0.59
C TYR A 118 9.64 10.00 0.52
N SER A 119 10.45 10.72 -0.24
CA SER A 119 11.88 10.45 -0.34
C SER A 119 12.54 10.66 1.03
N PRO A 120 13.31 9.69 1.55
CA PRO A 120 14.08 9.89 2.77
C PRO A 120 15.36 10.69 2.56
N VAL A 121 15.78 10.92 1.30
CA VAL A 121 17.05 11.54 0.92
C VAL A 121 16.89 12.48 -0.26
N ASP A 122 17.86 13.40 -0.44
CA ASP A 122 18.03 14.10 -1.70
C ASP A 122 18.78 13.21 -2.69
N GLY A 123 18.40 13.24 -3.97
CA GLY A 123 19.07 12.42 -4.97
C GLY A 123 18.45 12.43 -6.35
N VAL A 124 18.90 11.49 -7.18
CA VAL A 124 18.38 11.23 -8.52
C VAL A 124 17.85 9.81 -8.58
N ILE A 125 16.66 9.62 -9.13
CA ILE A 125 16.10 8.28 -9.33
C ILE A 125 16.85 7.59 -10.46
N THR A 126 17.36 6.40 -10.21
CA THR A 126 18.18 5.65 -11.16
C THR A 126 17.47 4.44 -11.74
N SER A 127 16.51 3.86 -11.02
CA SER A 127 15.77 2.70 -11.49
C SER A 127 14.42 2.51 -10.79
N LEU A 128 13.49 1.88 -11.49
CA LEU A 128 12.20 1.44 -10.96
C LEU A 128 12.10 -0.10 -11.03
N ASN A 129 11.48 -0.71 -10.03
CA ASN A 129 11.30 -2.16 -10.03
C ASN A 129 10.05 -2.59 -10.82
N ASN A 130 10.27 -2.96 -12.09
CA ASN A 130 9.19 -3.39 -12.99
C ASN A 130 8.41 -4.61 -12.47
N SER A 131 9.05 -5.53 -11.73
CA SER A 131 8.35 -6.70 -11.18
C SER A 131 7.22 -6.32 -10.22
N ILE A 132 7.40 -5.23 -9.46
CA ILE A 132 6.36 -4.74 -8.54
C ILE A 132 5.29 -3.94 -9.30
N LEU A 133 5.67 -3.19 -10.33
CA LEU A 133 4.74 -2.46 -11.18
C LEU A 133 3.79 -3.42 -11.91
N GLU A 134 4.29 -4.60 -12.30
CA GLU A 134 3.51 -5.66 -12.92
C GLU A 134 2.71 -6.48 -11.90
N ASN A 135 3.29 -6.76 -10.72
CA ASN A 135 2.65 -7.59 -9.69
C ASN A 135 2.85 -7.03 -8.27
N MET A 136 1.85 -6.27 -7.81
CA MET A 136 1.81 -5.72 -6.45
C MET A 136 1.61 -6.76 -5.35
N SER A 137 1.20 -7.99 -5.69
CA SER A 137 1.02 -9.07 -4.69
C SER A 137 2.35 -9.45 -4.04
N LEU A 138 3.47 -9.23 -4.75
CA LEU A 138 4.82 -9.45 -4.22
C LEU A 138 5.10 -8.59 -2.98
N LEU A 139 4.68 -7.32 -2.98
CA LEU A 139 4.78 -6.45 -1.80
C LEU A 139 3.94 -6.98 -0.64
N ARG A 140 2.74 -7.52 -0.94
CA ARG A 140 1.82 -8.04 0.08
C ARG A 140 2.40 -9.24 0.80
N GLU A 141 3.02 -10.15 0.06
CA GLU A 141 3.65 -11.37 0.60
C GLU A 141 4.92 -11.05 1.38
N ASN A 142 5.78 -10.19 0.84
CA ASN A 142 7.01 -9.77 1.49
C ASN A 142 7.47 -8.41 0.94
N PRO A 143 7.42 -7.31 1.70
CA PRO A 143 7.75 -5.99 1.18
C PRO A 143 9.26 -5.71 1.10
N TYR A 144 10.11 -6.67 1.46
CA TYR A 144 11.56 -6.50 1.57
C TYR A 144 12.34 -7.25 0.47
N ARG A 145 13.68 -7.16 0.52
CA ARG A 145 14.64 -7.83 -0.38
C ARG A 145 14.45 -7.39 -1.84
N ASP A 146 14.00 -8.29 -2.71
CA ASP A 146 13.85 -8.07 -4.14
C ASP A 146 12.62 -7.21 -4.47
N ASN A 147 11.77 -6.93 -3.48
CA ASN A 147 10.54 -6.15 -3.62
C ASN A 147 10.73 -4.67 -3.25
N TRP A 148 11.90 -4.11 -3.60
CA TRP A 148 12.11 -2.66 -3.62
C TRP A 148 11.23 -2.02 -4.73
N LEU A 149 10.95 -0.73 -4.62
CA LEU A 149 10.12 0.03 -5.55
C LEU A 149 10.94 0.97 -6.42
N ILE A 150 11.87 1.69 -5.80
CA ILE A 150 12.66 2.73 -6.44
C ILE A 150 14.12 2.64 -6.00
N GLU A 151 15.03 2.96 -6.90
CA GLU A 151 16.45 3.12 -6.63
C GLU A 151 16.83 4.60 -6.77
N ILE A 152 17.57 5.12 -5.82
CA ILE A 152 18.01 6.52 -5.77
C ILE A 152 19.53 6.55 -5.61
N GLU A 153 20.19 7.35 -6.45
CA GLU A 153 21.56 7.80 -6.21
C GLU A 153 21.52 9.01 -5.27
N PRO A 154 21.96 8.87 -4.02
CA PRO A 154 21.85 9.95 -3.05
C PRO A 154 22.88 11.05 -3.32
N ALA A 155 22.47 12.32 -3.19
CA ALA A 155 23.39 13.45 -3.34
C ALA A 155 24.44 13.50 -2.22
N ASP A 156 24.02 13.24 -0.97
CA ASP A 156 24.90 13.01 0.16
C ASP A 156 24.21 12.13 1.22
N VAL A 157 24.56 10.84 1.22
CA VAL A 157 23.97 9.87 2.14
C VAL A 157 24.50 10.04 3.58
N LYS A 158 25.68 10.63 3.78
CA LYS A 158 26.31 10.71 5.12
C LYS A 158 25.55 11.64 6.05
N ILE A 159 24.91 12.67 5.50
CA ILE A 159 24.12 13.65 6.26
C ILE A 159 22.87 13.00 6.88
N VAL A 160 22.25 12.05 6.15
CA VAL A 160 20.93 11.50 6.50
C VAL A 160 21.00 10.17 7.25
N LEU A 161 22.10 9.41 7.11
CA LEU A 161 22.29 8.13 7.79
C LEU A 161 22.06 8.16 9.32
N PRO A 162 22.54 9.17 10.07
CA PRO A 162 22.29 9.24 11.51
C PRO A 162 20.80 9.37 11.89
N SER A 163 19.94 9.76 10.95
CA SER A 163 18.50 9.88 11.17
C SER A 163 17.73 8.58 10.95
N PHE A 164 18.36 7.57 10.34
CA PHE A 164 17.74 6.28 10.07
C PHE A 164 17.89 5.32 11.24
N LYS A 165 16.86 4.49 11.40
CA LYS A 165 16.80 3.46 12.44
C LYS A 165 17.41 2.17 11.90
N ILE A 166 18.12 1.43 12.77
CA ILE A 166 18.73 0.14 12.40
C ILE A 166 18.72 -0.86 13.57
N GLY A 167 18.72 -2.14 13.24
CA GLY A 167 18.89 -3.22 14.21
C GLY A 167 17.76 -3.28 15.23
N LYS A 168 18.10 -3.39 16.52
CA LYS A 168 17.12 -3.55 17.61
C LYS A 168 16.23 -2.33 17.79
N GLU A 169 16.69 -1.14 17.41
CA GLU A 169 15.90 0.10 17.51
C GLU A 169 14.63 0.01 16.65
N VAL A 170 14.72 -0.56 15.46
CA VAL A 170 13.60 -0.67 14.51
C VAL A 170 12.46 -1.49 15.11
N VAL A 171 12.78 -2.59 15.79
CA VAL A 171 11.78 -3.46 16.41
C VAL A 171 10.99 -2.72 17.48
N ASN A 172 11.66 -1.93 18.32
CA ASN A 172 10.98 -1.14 19.36
C ASN A 172 10.15 -0.02 18.74
N TRP A 173 10.72 0.68 17.76
CA TRP A 173 10.02 1.73 17.02
C TRP A 173 8.75 1.19 16.35
N MET A 174 8.80 0.05 15.65
CA MET A 174 7.60 -0.55 15.03
C MET A 174 6.51 -0.88 16.05
N LYS A 175 6.89 -1.35 17.26
CA LYS A 175 5.91 -1.60 18.34
C LYS A 175 5.27 -0.30 18.85
N GLU A 176 6.01 0.80 18.85
CA GLU A 176 5.51 2.13 19.19
C GLU A 176 4.59 2.66 18.08
N GLU A 177 4.97 2.52 16.81
CA GLU A 177 4.13 2.91 15.66
C GLU A 177 2.79 2.17 15.65
N VAL A 178 2.77 0.87 15.98
CA VAL A 178 1.51 0.14 16.15
C VAL A 178 0.63 0.73 17.27
N ASN A 179 1.21 1.25 18.36
CA ASN A 179 0.42 1.92 19.41
C ASN A 179 -0.07 3.28 18.95
N ARG A 180 0.81 4.10 18.37
CA ARG A 180 0.46 5.40 17.81
C ARG A 180 -0.69 5.26 16.81
N PHE A 181 -0.65 4.22 15.99
CA PHE A 181 -1.71 3.97 15.02
C PHE A 181 -3.03 3.57 15.68
N LYS A 182 -3.00 2.72 16.73
CA LYS A 182 -4.19 2.44 17.55
C LYS A 182 -4.78 3.72 18.14
N ASP A 183 -3.94 4.59 18.67
CA ASP A 183 -4.36 5.86 19.25
C ASP A 183 -4.97 6.77 18.19
N LEU A 184 -4.37 6.87 17.00
CA LEU A 184 -4.95 7.61 15.87
C LEU A 184 -6.36 7.09 15.54
N LEU A 185 -6.53 5.77 15.39
CA LEU A 185 -7.85 5.18 15.08
C LEU A 185 -8.89 5.46 16.18
N ALA A 186 -8.48 5.46 17.45
CA ALA A 186 -9.36 5.80 18.57
C ALA A 186 -9.82 7.27 18.53
N HIS A 187 -8.98 8.19 18.07
CA HIS A 187 -9.33 9.61 17.90
C HIS A 187 -10.18 9.87 16.66
N LEU A 188 -10.02 9.07 15.60
CA LEU A 188 -10.82 9.18 14.37
C LEU A 188 -12.22 8.55 14.51
N SER A 189 -12.38 7.61 15.43
CA SER A 189 -13.68 7.01 15.71
C SER A 189 -14.60 8.03 16.39
N PRO A 190 -15.84 8.27 15.91
CA PRO A 190 -16.78 9.10 16.63
C PRO A 190 -17.03 8.47 18.01
N LYS A 191 -16.69 9.18 19.09
CA LYS A 191 -17.04 8.75 20.46
C LYS A 191 -18.55 8.54 20.49
N PRO A 192 -19.08 7.32 20.72
CA PRO A 192 -20.52 7.18 20.89
C PRO A 192 -20.92 7.98 22.13
N SER A 193 -21.92 8.83 21.96
CA SER A 193 -22.67 9.43 23.05
C SER A 193 -23.13 8.29 23.97
N LEU A 194 -22.72 8.34 25.24
CA LEU A 194 -22.94 7.29 26.24
C LEU A 194 -24.37 6.72 26.21
N VAL A 195 -24.54 5.49 25.71
CA VAL A 195 -25.64 4.60 26.09
C VAL A 195 -25.13 3.16 26.13
N GLY A 196 -25.09 2.59 27.33
CA GLY A 196 -24.86 1.15 27.56
C GLY A 196 -23.40 0.79 27.81
N ALA A 197 -23.11 0.36 29.04
CA ALA A 197 -21.81 -0.15 29.44
C ALA A 197 -21.48 -1.47 28.71
N THR A 198 -20.66 -1.39 27.67
CA THR A 198 -19.74 -2.47 27.31
C THR A 198 -18.34 -1.88 27.22
N LEU A 199 -17.42 -2.45 27.99
CA LEU A 199 -16.00 -2.13 27.90
C LEU A 199 -15.55 -2.34 26.45
N TYR A 200 -14.93 -1.31 25.87
CA TYR A 200 -14.15 -1.45 24.65
C TYR A 200 -12.97 -2.37 24.96
N ASP A 201 -13.17 -3.69 24.85
CA ASP A 201 -12.06 -4.61 24.66
C ASP A 201 -11.39 -4.16 23.37
N GLY A 202 -10.16 -3.66 23.49
CA GLY A 202 -9.40 -2.99 22.43
C GLY A 202 -9.21 -3.87 21.23
N GLY A 203 -10.24 -3.94 20.39
CA GLY A 203 -10.37 -4.85 19.26
C GLY A 203 -9.12 -4.82 18.41
N ASN A 204 -8.69 -6.00 17.99
CA ASN A 204 -7.51 -6.09 17.16
C ASN A 204 -7.71 -5.33 15.85
N ILE A 205 -6.69 -4.58 15.44
CA ILE A 205 -6.68 -3.95 14.12
C ILE A 205 -6.66 -5.07 13.07
N VAL A 206 -7.47 -4.91 12.04
CA VAL A 206 -7.42 -5.76 10.85
C VAL A 206 -6.54 -5.09 9.79
N GLU A 207 -5.79 -5.87 9.03
CA GLU A 207 -5.03 -5.34 7.90
C GLU A 207 -5.94 -4.58 6.91
N GLY A 208 -5.38 -3.54 6.28
CA GLY A 208 -6.10 -2.67 5.35
C GLY A 208 -7.12 -1.75 6.01
N VAL A 209 -7.01 -1.50 7.32
CA VAL A 209 -7.94 -0.63 8.08
C VAL A 209 -8.05 0.79 7.51
N VAL A 210 -7.06 1.24 6.73
CA VAL A 210 -7.09 2.54 6.03
C VAL A 210 -8.30 2.70 5.11
N ARG A 211 -8.90 1.59 4.64
CA ARG A 211 -10.18 1.62 3.88
C ARG A 211 -11.36 2.18 4.68
N LEU A 212 -11.27 2.19 6.00
CA LEU A 212 -12.31 2.71 6.89
C LEU A 212 -12.13 4.20 7.18
N LEU A 213 -11.01 4.80 6.75
CA LEU A 213 -10.70 6.20 6.99
C LEU A 213 -11.33 7.09 5.90
N ASP A 214 -11.87 8.22 6.34
CA ASP A 214 -12.25 9.32 5.47
C ASP A 214 -11.02 10.14 5.05
N GLU A 215 -11.21 11.18 4.24
CA GLU A 215 -10.10 11.99 3.71
C GLU A 215 -9.28 12.67 4.82
N ASN A 216 -9.95 13.11 5.89
CA ASN A 216 -9.29 13.68 7.06
C ASN A 216 -8.45 12.64 7.82
N GLY A 217 -8.97 11.42 7.97
CA GLY A 217 -8.24 10.30 8.56
C GLY A 217 -7.01 9.90 7.75
N ILE A 218 -7.12 9.87 6.41
CA ILE A 218 -5.98 9.66 5.52
C ILE A 218 -4.94 10.77 5.68
N SER A 219 -5.36 12.05 5.64
CA SER A 219 -4.44 13.17 5.79
C SER A 219 -3.66 13.09 7.11
N LYS A 220 -4.35 12.82 8.23
CA LYS A 220 -3.70 12.66 9.54
C LYS A 220 -2.76 11.47 9.59
N PHE A 221 -3.12 10.36 8.95
CA PHE A 221 -2.24 9.21 8.83
C PHE A 221 -0.96 9.57 8.05
N GLU A 222 -1.07 10.26 6.92
CA GLU A 222 0.11 10.72 6.17
C GLU A 222 0.98 11.66 6.99
N ASP A 223 0.36 12.61 7.70
CA ASP A 223 1.05 13.60 8.52
C ASP A 223 1.81 12.97 9.69
N GLU A 224 1.22 11.99 10.38
CA GLU A 224 1.82 11.39 11.58
C GLU A 224 2.82 10.27 11.29
N PHE A 225 2.63 9.53 10.19
CA PHE A 225 3.39 8.30 9.90
C PHE A 225 4.30 8.42 8.68
N LEU A 226 3.98 9.26 7.68
CA LEU A 226 4.69 9.23 6.39
C LEU A 226 5.54 10.47 6.14
N LYS A 227 5.12 11.65 6.61
CA LYS A 227 5.90 12.88 6.46
C LYS A 227 7.16 12.85 7.33
N LEU A 228 8.21 13.52 6.82
CA LEU A 228 9.55 13.56 7.45
C LEU A 228 9.84 14.86 8.21
N SER A 229 8.83 15.74 8.30
CA SER A 229 8.88 17.06 8.95
C SER A 229 8.72 16.96 10.46
#